data_AF-A0AAW3VIY7-F1
#
_entry.id   AF-A0AAW3VIY7-F1
#
_cell.length_a   1.000
_cell.length_b   1.000
_cell.length_c   1.000
_cell.angle_alpha   90.00
_cell.angle_beta   90.00
_cell.angle_gamma   90.00
#
_symmetry.space_group_name_H-M   'P 1'
#
loop_
_entity.id
_entity.type
_entity.pdbx_description
1 polymer ?
#
loop_
_entity_poly.entity_id
_entity_poly.type
_entity_poly.pdbx_seq_one_letter_code
_entity_poly.pdbx_strand_id
1 'polypeptide(L)'
;MAHRSFTKLRTILISATLLSATQVAIAGPTVNQLSDCLMKSTTVTDKTTVLQWTFVALGNHPDLKAFSNVTASQKEALDKNLATVLQRILVEQCSAQTKAVIQAEGLQAVGDSFQALGKTTGEEILKNPEINNQLKGVLRYIDLNRVAQTFLTPDLLNKFGL
;
A
#
# COMPACT_ATOMS: atom_id res chain seq x y z
N MET A 1 20.02 47.87 40.38
CA MET A 1 19.11 46.79 39.94
C MET A 1 18.83 46.95 38.44
N ALA A 2 19.54 46.25 37.54
CA ALA A 2 19.20 46.31 36.10
C ALA A 2 19.80 45.17 35.24
N HIS A 3 20.26 44.05 35.81
CA HIS A 3 20.97 43.03 35.00
C HIS A 3 20.41 41.60 35.10
N ARG A 4 19.26 41.40 35.76
CA ARG A 4 18.68 40.06 36.01
C ARG A 4 17.47 39.68 35.14
N SER A 5 16.99 40.57 34.27
CA SER A 5 15.75 40.35 33.50
C SER A 5 15.94 39.80 32.08
N PHE A 6 17.14 39.89 31.49
CA PHE A 6 17.35 39.51 30.09
C PHE A 6 17.68 38.03 29.87
N THR A 7 18.06 37.29 30.91
CA THR A 7 18.50 35.89 30.77
C THR A 7 17.33 34.90 30.71
N LYS A 8 16.14 35.26 31.23
CA LYS A 8 14.96 34.37 31.20
C LYS A 8 14.17 34.41 29.89
N LEU A 9 14.41 35.41 29.03
CA LEU A 9 13.70 35.55 27.76
C LEU A 9 14.32 34.74 26.61
N ARG A 10 15.61 34.35 26.74
CA ARG A 10 16.31 33.54 25.72
C ARG A 10 15.95 32.05 25.77
N THR A 11 15.51 31.54 26.92
CA THR A 11 15.25 30.09 27.09
C THR A 11 13.88 29.65 26.61
N ILE A 12 12.94 30.57 26.36
CA ILE A 12 11.56 30.23 25.95
C ILE A 12 11.40 30.12 24.43
N LEU A 13 12.35 30.63 23.63
CA LEU A 13 12.25 30.65 22.16
C LEU A 13 12.74 29.38 21.45
N ILE A 14 13.30 28.39 22.17
CA ILE A 14 13.89 27.19 21.54
C ILE A 14 12.89 26.01 21.46
N SER A 15 11.74 26.08 22.15
CA SER A 15 10.80 24.94 22.22
C SER A 15 9.67 24.98 21.18
N ALA A 16 9.62 25.97 20.28
CA ALA A 16 8.49 26.18 19.36
C ALA A 16 8.70 25.65 17.93
N THR A 17 9.85 25.04 17.60
CA THR A 17 10.20 24.65 16.21
C THR A 17 9.95 23.18 15.86
N LEU A 18 9.33 22.39 16.73
CA LEU A 18 9.10 20.94 16.49
C LEU A 18 7.70 20.58 15.98
N LEU A 19 6.83 21.56 15.64
CA LEU A 19 5.67 21.28 14.78
C LEU A 19 6.12 21.24 13.32
N SER A 20 6.98 20.27 13.00
CA SER A 20 7.23 19.87 11.62
C SER A 20 5.89 19.41 11.05
N ALA A 21 5.41 20.15 10.06
CA ALA A 21 4.29 19.73 9.22
C ALA A 21 4.57 18.31 8.74
N THR A 22 3.77 17.35 9.18
CA THR A 22 3.67 16.06 8.48
C THR A 22 3.15 16.40 7.09
N GLN A 23 4.07 16.50 6.12
CA GLN A 23 3.70 16.63 4.72
C GLN A 23 3.00 15.33 4.36
N VAL A 24 1.67 15.36 4.31
CA VAL A 24 0.90 14.30 3.66
C VAL A 24 1.45 14.26 2.24
N ALA A 25 2.09 13.16 1.87
CA ALA A 25 2.62 12.95 0.53
C ALA A 25 1.42 12.84 -0.43
N ILE A 26 0.94 13.98 -0.91
CA ILE A 26 0.05 14.03 -2.05
C ILE A 26 0.91 13.67 -3.24
N ALA A 27 0.62 12.50 -3.84
CA ALA A 27 1.27 12.02 -5.05
C ALA A 27 1.41 13.18 -6.05
N GLY A 28 2.65 13.50 -6.44
CA GLY A 28 2.90 14.54 -7.41
C GLY A 28 2.22 14.24 -8.75
N PRO A 29 2.07 15.24 -9.63
CA PRO A 29 1.52 15.03 -10.98
C PRO A 29 2.23 13.89 -11.74
N THR A 30 3.53 13.72 -11.53
CA THR A 30 4.35 12.65 -12.11
C THR A 30 3.99 11.27 -11.59
N VAL A 31 3.77 11.11 -10.28
CA VAL A 31 3.32 9.84 -9.68
C VAL A 31 1.95 9.41 -10.23
N ASN A 32 1.03 10.37 -10.42
CA ASN A 32 -0.29 10.10 -11.00
C ASN A 32 -0.19 9.66 -12.47
N GLN A 33 0.65 10.32 -13.27
CA GLN A 33 0.88 9.94 -14.67
C GLN A 33 1.48 8.53 -14.81
N LEU A 34 2.43 8.18 -13.94
CA LEU A 34 2.96 6.82 -13.92
C LEU A 34 1.89 5.82 -13.45
N SER A 35 1.12 6.13 -12.41
CA SER A 35 -0.01 5.30 -11.96
C SER A 35 -1.00 5.00 -13.09
N ASP A 36 -1.39 6.01 -13.86
CA ASP A 36 -2.27 5.85 -15.01
C ASP A 36 -1.67 4.96 -16.11
N CYS A 37 -0.37 5.09 -16.36
CA CYS A 37 0.34 4.23 -17.31
C CYS A 37 0.36 2.79 -16.82
N LEU A 38 0.74 2.56 -15.55
CA LEU A 38 0.75 1.23 -14.92
C LEU A 38 -0.63 0.56 -15.02
N MET A 39 -1.71 1.28 -14.74
CA MET A 39 -3.07 0.75 -14.85
C MET A 39 -3.43 0.29 -16.28
N LYS A 40 -3.00 1.03 -17.30
CA LYS A 40 -3.29 0.71 -18.71
C LYS A 40 -2.39 -0.38 -19.28
N SER A 41 -1.14 -0.44 -18.82
CA SER A 41 -0.11 -1.35 -19.31
C SER A 41 -0.11 -2.72 -18.62
N THR A 42 -0.76 -2.84 -17.46
CA THR A 42 -0.83 -4.09 -16.70
C THR A 42 -1.96 -4.99 -17.21
N THR A 43 -1.61 -6.20 -17.63
CA THR A 43 -2.55 -7.24 -18.07
C THR A 43 -2.97 -8.17 -16.92
N VAL A 44 -3.99 -9.00 -17.16
CA VAL A 44 -4.42 -10.03 -16.20
C VAL A 44 -3.30 -11.04 -15.89
N THR A 45 -2.48 -11.39 -16.88
CA THR A 45 -1.33 -12.30 -16.69
C THR A 45 -0.26 -11.66 -15.81
N ASP A 46 -0.04 -10.35 -15.93
CA ASP A 46 0.91 -9.62 -15.09
C ASP A 46 0.42 -9.58 -13.64
N LYS A 47 -0.87 -9.27 -13.43
CA LYS A 47 -1.50 -9.31 -12.09
C LYS A 47 -1.32 -10.68 -11.44
N THR A 48 -1.53 -11.76 -12.20
CA THR A 48 -1.32 -13.14 -11.72
C THR A 48 0.15 -13.39 -11.36
N THR A 49 1.09 -12.93 -12.19
CA THR A 49 2.52 -13.06 -11.94
C THR A 49 2.93 -12.35 -10.65
N VAL A 50 2.48 -11.10 -10.48
CA VAL A 50 2.73 -10.30 -9.26
C VAL A 50 2.09 -10.96 -8.04
N LEU A 51 0.86 -11.47 -8.15
CA LEU A 51 0.17 -12.17 -7.06
C LEU A 51 0.93 -13.43 -6.62
N GLN A 52 1.34 -14.28 -7.57
CA GLN A 52 2.10 -15.50 -7.28
C GLN A 52 3.44 -15.18 -6.62
N TRP A 53 4.18 -14.22 -7.19
CA TRP A 53 5.44 -13.78 -6.61
C TRP A 53 5.25 -13.24 -5.19
N THR A 54 4.21 -12.40 -4.96
CA THR A 54 3.92 -11.81 -3.65
C THR A 54 3.62 -12.87 -2.60
N PHE A 55 2.76 -13.85 -2.93
CA PHE A 55 2.44 -14.95 -2.02
C PHE A 55 3.70 -15.73 -1.60
N VAL A 56 4.57 -16.06 -2.57
CA VAL A 56 5.81 -16.80 -2.31
C VAL A 56 6.82 -15.96 -1.54
N ALA A 57 6.95 -14.67 -1.86
CA ALA A 57 7.81 -13.73 -1.15
C ALA A 57 7.39 -13.59 0.32
N LEU A 58 6.09 -13.43 0.60
CA LEU A 58 5.55 -13.40 1.95
C LEU A 58 5.82 -14.72 2.70
N GLY A 59 5.71 -15.87 2.03
CA GLY A 59 6.04 -17.17 2.59
C GLY A 59 7.51 -17.34 3.05
N ASN A 60 8.42 -16.44 2.66
CA ASN A 60 9.78 -16.42 3.17
C ASN A 60 9.89 -15.80 4.58
N HIS A 61 8.87 -15.08 5.06
CA HIS A 61 8.84 -14.55 6.41
C HIS A 61 8.88 -15.70 7.43
N PRO A 62 9.67 -15.62 8.52
CA PRO A 62 9.79 -16.71 9.50
C PRO A 62 8.44 -17.23 10.01
N ASP A 63 7.51 -16.31 10.30
CA ASP A 63 6.18 -16.64 10.82
C ASP A 63 5.24 -17.27 9.78
N LEU A 64 5.55 -17.14 8.49
CA LEU A 64 4.74 -17.68 7.39
C LEU A 64 5.35 -18.94 6.77
N LYS A 65 6.60 -19.27 7.12
CA LYS A 65 7.35 -20.39 6.53
C LYS A 65 6.63 -21.74 6.68
N ALA A 66 5.91 -21.95 7.77
CA ALA A 66 5.13 -23.17 7.99
C ALA A 66 3.98 -23.38 6.98
N PHE A 67 3.53 -22.30 6.33
CA PHE A 67 2.43 -22.33 5.36
C PHE A 67 2.91 -22.37 3.90
N SER A 68 4.22 -22.40 3.66
CA SER A 68 4.81 -22.33 2.32
C SER A 68 5.81 -23.46 2.09
N ASN A 69 5.59 -24.24 1.02
CA ASN A 69 6.50 -25.31 0.60
C ASN A 69 7.01 -25.09 -0.83
N VAL A 70 7.41 -23.86 -1.15
CA VAL A 70 7.90 -23.48 -2.49
C VAL A 70 9.39 -23.76 -2.62
N THR A 71 9.77 -24.49 -3.68
CA THR A 71 11.16 -24.88 -3.95
C THR A 71 12.02 -23.68 -4.39
N ALA A 72 13.33 -23.83 -4.34
CA ALA A 72 14.25 -22.80 -4.83
C ALA A 72 14.07 -22.52 -6.33
N SER A 73 13.86 -23.56 -7.16
CA SER A 73 13.64 -23.40 -8.60
C SER A 73 12.34 -22.68 -8.93
N GLN A 74 11.28 -22.91 -8.15
CA GLN A 74 10.01 -22.19 -8.29
C GLN A 74 10.15 -20.71 -7.94
N LYS A 75 10.94 -20.38 -6.89
CA LYS A 75 11.24 -18.99 -6.53
C LYS A 75 11.98 -18.28 -7.65
N GLU A 76 13.03 -18.89 -8.18
CA GLU A 76 13.83 -18.31 -9.28
C GLU A 76 12.97 -18.08 -10.54
N ALA A 77 12.08 -19.02 -10.87
CA ALA A 77 11.16 -18.84 -11.99
C ALA A 77 10.21 -17.65 -11.77
N LEU A 78 9.68 -17.48 -10.55
CA LEU A 78 8.82 -16.34 -10.22
C LEU A 78 9.59 -15.01 -10.24
N ASP A 79 10.84 -14.98 -9.78
CA ASP A 79 11.71 -13.80 -9.85
C ASP A 79 11.94 -13.37 -11.31
N LYS A 80 12.25 -14.33 -12.19
CA LYS A 80 12.42 -14.08 -13.63
C LYS A 80 11.14 -13.57 -14.29
N ASN A 81 9.99 -14.13 -13.92
CA ASN A 81 8.70 -13.71 -14.47
C ASN A 81 8.37 -12.28 -14.01
N LEU A 82 8.54 -11.97 -12.71
CA LEU A 82 8.30 -10.63 -12.19
C LEU A 82 9.25 -9.61 -12.83
N ALA A 83 10.54 -9.93 -12.95
CA ALA A 83 11.53 -9.06 -13.59
C ALA A 83 11.13 -8.75 -15.04
N THR A 84 10.66 -9.74 -15.80
CA THR A 84 10.16 -9.55 -17.16
C THR A 84 8.97 -8.60 -17.21
N VAL A 85 8.01 -8.76 -16.30
CA VAL A 85 6.84 -7.85 -16.18
C VAL A 85 7.28 -6.42 -15.87
N LEU A 86 8.14 -6.25 -14.86
CA LEU A 86 8.63 -4.92 -14.44
C LEU A 86 9.46 -4.25 -15.54
N GLN A 87 10.33 -5.00 -16.22
CA GLN A 87 11.10 -4.50 -17.36
C GLN A 87 10.19 -3.97 -18.46
N ARG A 88 9.23 -4.80 -18.91
CA ARG A 88 8.30 -4.41 -19.98
C ARG A 88 7.47 -3.19 -19.58
N ILE A 89 6.95 -3.15 -18.36
CA ILE A 89 6.08 -2.07 -17.93
C ILE A 89 6.88 -0.78 -17.67
N LEU A 90 7.90 -0.82 -16.81
CA LEU A 90 8.61 0.40 -16.36
C LEU A 90 9.58 0.94 -17.41
N VAL A 91 10.24 0.07 -18.17
CA VAL A 91 11.34 0.46 -19.07
C VAL A 91 10.89 0.57 -20.53
N GLU A 92 9.90 -0.19 -20.96
CA GLU A 92 9.46 -0.16 -22.36
C GLU A 92 8.17 0.65 -22.52
N GLN A 93 7.14 0.38 -21.72
CA GLN A 93 5.81 0.95 -21.92
C GLN A 93 5.59 2.28 -21.18
N CYS A 94 6.12 2.41 -19.96
CA CYS A 94 5.94 3.57 -19.07
C CYS A 94 7.26 4.33 -18.81
N SER A 95 8.22 4.23 -19.73
CA SER A 95 9.58 4.74 -19.55
C SER A 95 9.66 6.25 -19.32
N ALA A 96 8.87 7.03 -20.06
CA ALA A 96 8.83 8.48 -19.94
C ALA A 96 8.30 8.91 -18.56
N GLN A 97 7.21 8.29 -18.10
CA GLN A 97 6.58 8.57 -16.82
C GLN A 97 7.47 8.10 -15.65
N THR A 98 8.06 6.91 -15.78
CA THR A 98 9.01 6.37 -14.78
C THR A 98 10.21 7.30 -14.62
N LYS A 99 10.80 7.76 -15.74
CA LYS A 99 11.88 8.74 -15.71
C LYS A 99 11.46 10.06 -15.07
N ALA A 100 10.26 10.55 -15.39
CA ALA A 100 9.75 11.80 -14.83
C ALA A 100 9.57 11.72 -13.31
N VAL A 101 9.03 10.62 -12.78
CA VAL A 101 8.93 10.38 -11.33
C VAL A 101 10.31 10.36 -10.69
N ILE A 102 11.26 9.61 -11.26
CA ILE A 102 12.63 9.53 -10.71
C ILE A 102 13.30 10.91 -10.67
N GLN A 103 13.12 11.72 -11.71
CA GLN A 103 13.73 13.05 -11.80
C GLN A 103 13.10 14.07 -10.85
N ALA A 104 11.79 14.01 -10.62
CA ALA A 104 11.07 14.97 -9.80
C ALA A 104 11.03 14.59 -8.32
N GLU A 105 10.81 13.31 -8.02
CA GLU A 105 10.43 12.82 -6.69
C GLU A 105 11.37 11.73 -6.16
N GLY A 106 12.28 11.21 -7.00
CA GLY A 106 13.26 10.19 -6.65
C GLY A 106 12.78 8.75 -6.92
N LEU A 107 13.71 7.79 -6.79
CA LEU A 107 13.44 6.39 -7.13
C LEU A 107 12.37 5.75 -6.24
N GLN A 108 12.34 6.12 -4.96
CA GLN A 108 11.35 5.60 -4.01
C GLN A 108 9.91 5.94 -4.40
N ALA A 109 9.68 7.10 -5.04
CA ALA A 109 8.35 7.54 -5.46
C ALA A 109 7.76 6.71 -6.60
N VAL A 110 8.57 5.91 -7.31
CA VAL A 110 8.07 4.94 -8.30
C VAL A 110 7.13 3.93 -7.63
N GLY A 111 7.41 3.55 -6.37
CA GLY A 111 6.55 2.66 -5.59
C GLY A 111 5.17 3.25 -5.31
N ASP A 112 5.08 4.56 -5.11
CA ASP A 112 3.82 5.24 -4.82
C ASP A 112 2.85 5.19 -6.02
N SER A 113 3.38 5.15 -7.24
CA SER A 113 2.57 4.99 -8.45
C SER A 113 1.86 3.64 -8.55
N PHE A 114 2.31 2.61 -7.81
CA PHE A 114 1.65 1.31 -7.80
C PHE A 114 0.43 1.25 -6.87
N GLN A 115 0.22 2.23 -5.99
CA GLN A 115 -0.83 2.17 -4.96
C GLN A 115 -2.24 2.00 -5.54
N ALA A 116 -2.58 2.74 -6.60
CA ALA A 116 -3.89 2.62 -7.25
C ALA A 116 -4.07 1.23 -7.88
N LEU A 117 -3.07 0.74 -8.60
CA LEU A 117 -3.08 -0.60 -9.19
C LEU A 117 -3.22 -1.70 -8.12
N GLY A 118 -2.48 -1.57 -7.02
CA GLY A 118 -2.53 -2.48 -5.88
C GLY A 118 -3.91 -2.49 -5.22
N LYS A 119 -4.51 -1.32 -5.00
CA LYS A 119 -5.87 -1.19 -4.45
C LYS A 119 -6.90 -1.89 -5.33
N THR A 120 -6.95 -1.57 -6.63
CA THR A 120 -7.92 -2.17 -7.55
C THR A 120 -7.74 -3.68 -7.66
N THR A 121 -6.48 -4.15 -7.71
CA THR A 121 -6.19 -5.59 -7.75
C THR A 121 -6.58 -6.28 -6.43
N GLY A 122 -6.37 -5.65 -5.27
CA GLY A 122 -6.82 -6.15 -3.97
C GLY A 122 -8.35 -6.27 -3.88
N GLU A 123 -9.07 -5.27 -4.39
CA GLU A 123 -10.54 -5.31 -4.47
C GLU A 123 -11.04 -6.43 -5.41
N GLU A 124 -10.33 -6.70 -6.51
CA GLU A 124 -10.62 -7.82 -7.40
C GLU A 124 -10.38 -9.17 -6.72
N ILE A 125 -9.27 -9.32 -5.97
CA ILE A 125 -8.93 -10.53 -5.23
C ILE A 125 -10.04 -10.89 -4.24
N LEU A 126 -10.60 -9.93 -3.51
CA LEU A 126 -11.68 -10.18 -2.53
C LEU A 126 -13.00 -10.65 -3.18
N LYS A 127 -13.18 -10.46 -4.49
CA LYS A 127 -14.34 -10.96 -5.25
C LYS A 127 -14.19 -12.43 -5.62
N ASN A 128 -13.01 -13.02 -5.47
CA ASN A 128 -12.80 -14.45 -5.69
C ASN A 128 -13.63 -15.27 -4.67
N PRO A 129 -14.41 -16.28 -5.11
CA PRO A 129 -15.31 -17.01 -4.24
C PRO A 129 -14.58 -17.85 -3.19
N GLU A 130 -13.41 -18.41 -3.50
CA GLU A 130 -12.60 -19.16 -2.52
C GLU A 130 -12.12 -18.26 -1.38
N ILE A 131 -11.64 -17.05 -1.70
CA ILE A 131 -11.21 -16.06 -0.70
C ILE A 131 -12.40 -15.58 0.12
N ASN A 132 -13.53 -15.29 -0.52
CA ASN A 132 -14.76 -14.90 0.18
C ASN A 132 -15.23 -16.00 1.16
N ASN A 133 -15.14 -17.26 0.75
CA ASN A 133 -15.48 -18.39 1.62
C ASN A 133 -14.52 -18.52 2.82
N GLN A 134 -13.23 -18.23 2.63
CA GLN A 134 -12.28 -18.14 3.73
C GLN A 134 -12.68 -17.03 4.72
N LEU A 135 -13.06 -15.84 4.23
CA LEU A 135 -13.57 -14.76 5.09
C LEU A 135 -14.82 -15.19 5.88
N LYS A 136 -15.76 -15.90 5.26
CA LYS A 136 -16.93 -16.45 5.97
C LYS A 136 -16.53 -17.43 7.07
N GLY A 137 -15.46 -18.19 6.88
CA GLY A 137 -14.89 -19.05 7.91
C GLY A 137 -14.48 -18.25 9.16
N VAL A 138 -13.88 -17.08 8.98
CA VAL A 138 -13.50 -16.16 10.08
C VAL A 138 -14.73 -15.65 10.83
N LEU A 139 -15.81 -15.32 10.12
CA LEU A 139 -17.04 -14.80 10.75
C LEU A 139 -17.63 -15.73 11.81
N ARG A 140 -17.37 -17.05 11.72
CA ARG A 140 -17.81 -18.03 12.73
C ARG A 140 -17.17 -17.81 14.10
N TYR A 141 -16.05 -17.09 14.15
CA TYR A 141 -15.29 -16.82 15.37
C TYR A 141 -15.50 -15.38 15.88
N ILE A 142 -16.27 -14.56 15.16
CA ILE A 142 -16.57 -13.19 15.55
C ILE A 142 -17.95 -13.17 16.24
N ASP A 143 -18.04 -12.50 17.38
CA ASP A 143 -19.32 -12.23 18.03
C ASP A 143 -20.09 -11.16 17.25
N LEU A 144 -20.83 -11.62 16.24
CA LEU A 144 -21.63 -10.76 15.38
C LEU A 144 -22.73 -10.02 16.16
N ASN A 145 -23.21 -10.57 17.28
CA ASN A 145 -24.18 -9.88 18.13
C ASN A 145 -23.54 -8.67 18.80
N ARG A 146 -22.33 -8.83 19.34
CA ARG A 146 -21.58 -7.72 19.93
C ARG A 146 -21.18 -6.68 18.88
N VAL A 147 -20.76 -7.11 17.69
CA VAL A 147 -20.48 -6.20 16.56
C VAL A 147 -21.74 -5.40 16.21
N ALA A 148 -22.88 -6.07 16.04
CA ALA A 148 -24.15 -5.41 15.75
C ALA A 148 -24.54 -4.42 16.85
N GLN A 149 -24.49 -4.81 18.12
CA GLN A 149 -24.80 -3.91 19.25
C GLN A 149 -23.85 -2.71 19.32
N THR A 150 -22.58 -2.89 18.95
CA THR A 150 -21.57 -1.83 19.03
C THR A 150 -21.71 -0.81 17.89
N PHE A 151 -21.97 -1.27 16.66
CA PHE A 151 -21.92 -0.44 15.47
C PHE A 151 -23.28 -0.13 14.83
N LEU A 152 -24.33 -0.89 15.13
CA LEU A 152 -25.69 -0.60 14.68
C LEU A 152 -26.44 0.20 15.76
N THR A 153 -25.86 1.33 16.15
CA THR A 153 -26.56 2.29 17.02
C THR A 153 -27.73 2.93 16.25
N PRO A 154 -28.77 3.42 16.95
CA PRO A 154 -29.90 4.09 16.31
C PRO A 154 -29.46 5.22 15.37
N ASP A 155 -28.42 5.99 15.75
CA ASP A 155 -27.87 7.08 14.94
C ASP A 155 -27.25 6.60 13.62
N LEU A 156 -26.64 5.41 13.61
CA LEU A 156 -26.05 4.81 12.42
C LEU A 156 -27.14 4.20 11.52
N LEU A 157 -28.14 3.54 12.10
CA LEU A 157 -29.28 3.00 11.35
C LEU A 157 -30.03 4.12 10.60
N ASN A 158 -30.27 5.25 11.27
CA ASN A 158 -30.86 6.44 10.66
C ASN A 158 -30.05 6.98 9.47
N LYS A 159 -28.70 6.89 9.49
CA LYS A 159 -27.85 7.30 8.36
C LYS A 159 -27.90 6.33 7.17
N PHE A 160 -28.26 5.07 7.41
CA PHE A 160 -28.49 4.08 6.36
C PHE A 160 -29.94 4.05 5.87
N GLY A 161 -30.82 4.90 6.42
CA GLY A 161 -32.24 4.95 6.05
C GLY A 161 -33.02 3.72 6.52
N LEU A 162 -32.56 3.08 7.60
CA LEU A 162 -33.19 1.93 8.27
C LEU A 162 -33.81 2.35 9.60
#